data_AF-A0A0A3W4Y7-F1
#
_entry.id   AF-A0A0A3W4Y7-F1
#
_cell.length_a   1.000
_cell.length_b   1.000
_cell.length_c   1.000
_cell.angle_alpha   90.00
_cell.angle_beta   90.00
_cell.angle_gamma   90.00
#
_symmetry.space_group_name_H-M   'P 1'
#
loop_
_entity.id
_entity.type
_entity.pdbx_description
1 polymer ?
#
loop_
_entity_poly.entity_id
_entity_poly.type
_entity_poly.pdbx_seq_one_letter_code
_entity_poly.pdbx_strand_id
1 'polypeptide(L)'
;MVFQGPKDLSAGSSYARGLADPGQYDTGFIRIIPTGENYDQLSERAFNNVYQPAYDAQYQASYNATYTNSKNAEYARIYDSEFQTAYAEINTAQRTNYINYEKTFVAGTVAQERYNYYMNNKYNGIAYLLWTTARKQEAARNDATNDVNNVQTYINQINTKVNNRITSEANTLADDRANTKAELFALNAVKLHTNQQIRTTINAATDIKNLKTKADVFIYGLALSKSDNDLSSRFSNQGFNWGSADNPWLVHAGTAEKVRQFTITEKDVGYIAIEAPLMSVTPTEADNNIKLGFWADIFARGFNTNNAVDPITGGPTGGLDQSERLRLQFIANGLSLNGSQVRLFQTLPSSNLNYSETLGLASLIRLNTNDRPENLTRASADLNAKGIRISTAARDNNSDGAGPTPALNNSVAPLFNPVEGLYLYSPNINLVLGNMYQPFIVGSEGNNIILEVTRIPDIKEIYTQIYQNYGGGLGSSELQGSTCNVYQCGTPIKNHSTDLSANYQGRSATHSSISIGSVERLPGTNLLRAKQDTNSTGIVFKSPTGNSVNLGSVAIDGVLIQHLKIQTTGL
;
A
#
# COMPACT_ATOMS: atom_id res chain seq x y z
N MET A 1 17.26 -0.68 20.63
CA MET A 1 17.98 -1.76 19.93
C MET A 1 18.44 -2.76 20.98
N VAL A 2 17.87 -3.96 20.99
CA VAL A 2 18.28 -5.02 21.91
C VAL A 2 19.40 -5.78 21.21
N PHE A 3 20.63 -5.69 21.71
CA PHE A 3 21.80 -6.26 21.04
C PHE A 3 22.03 -7.77 21.31
N GLN A 4 21.21 -8.47 22.13
CA GLN A 4 21.26 -9.93 22.36
C GLN A 4 19.89 -10.50 22.83
N GLY A 5 19.41 -11.73 22.53
CA GLY A 5 19.92 -12.95 21.86
C GLY A 5 18.79 -13.74 21.15
N PRO A 6 18.97 -14.97 20.56
CA PRO A 6 19.08 -16.25 21.29
C PRO A 6 20.15 -17.27 20.76
N LYS A 7 20.78 -18.05 21.67
CA LYS A 7 22.04 -18.85 21.58
C LYS A 7 23.33 -18.06 21.36
N ASP A 8 23.27 -16.74 21.46
CA ASP A 8 24.47 -15.92 21.44
C ASP A 8 25.37 -16.26 22.65
N LEU A 9 26.45 -16.98 22.39
CA LEU A 9 27.44 -17.39 23.39
C LEU A 9 28.62 -16.38 23.49
N SER A 10 28.48 -15.20 22.87
CA SER A 10 29.54 -14.19 22.67
C SER A 10 29.90 -13.34 23.90
N ALA A 11 29.66 -13.80 25.13
CA ALA A 11 30.22 -13.15 26.34
C ALA A 11 31.76 -12.99 26.27
N GLY A 12 32.41 -13.73 25.35
CA GLY A 12 33.64 -13.39 24.62
C GLY A 12 33.58 -14.05 23.24
N SER A 13 34.44 -13.65 22.27
CA SER A 13 34.42 -14.17 20.88
C SER A 13 34.25 -15.70 20.83
N SER A 14 33.21 -16.19 20.15
CA SER A 14 32.92 -17.63 19.98
C SER A 14 34.09 -18.38 19.34
N TYR A 15 34.91 -17.68 18.55
CA TYR A 15 36.12 -18.17 17.89
C TYR A 15 37.29 -18.43 18.86
N ALA A 16 37.30 -17.81 20.04
CA ALA A 16 38.33 -18.01 21.06
C ALA A 16 38.08 -19.25 21.94
N ARG A 17 36.98 -19.99 21.71
CA ARG A 17 36.46 -21.01 22.62
C ARG A 17 36.66 -22.46 22.14
N GLY A 18 37.36 -22.68 21.03
CA GLY A 18 37.62 -24.02 20.48
C GLY A 18 36.35 -24.77 20.05
N LEU A 19 35.28 -24.05 19.74
CA LEU A 19 34.02 -24.62 19.26
C LEU A 19 34.16 -25.05 17.80
N ALA A 20 33.50 -26.16 17.42
CA ALA A 20 33.29 -26.48 16.01
C ALA A 20 32.31 -25.46 15.40
N ASP A 21 32.64 -24.94 14.21
CA ASP A 21 31.85 -23.94 13.48
C ASP A 21 31.40 -22.75 14.38
N PRO A 22 32.35 -22.01 15.01
CA PRO A 22 32.06 -21.03 16.06
C PRO A 22 31.10 -19.91 15.63
N GLY A 23 31.12 -19.54 14.33
CA GLY A 23 30.22 -18.53 13.78
C GLY A 23 28.73 -18.88 13.92
N GLN A 24 28.36 -20.15 14.09
CA GLN A 24 26.96 -20.57 14.28
C GLN A 24 26.35 -20.10 15.61
N TYR A 25 27.17 -19.61 16.53
CA TYR A 25 26.78 -19.17 17.87
C TYR A 25 26.71 -17.65 18.01
N ASP A 26 26.86 -16.89 16.91
CA ASP A 26 26.83 -15.42 16.89
C ASP A 26 25.51 -14.91 16.27
N THR A 27 24.39 -15.11 16.97
CA THR A 27 23.03 -14.88 16.45
C THR A 27 22.43 -13.50 16.80
N GLY A 28 23.24 -12.53 17.23
CA GLY A 28 22.81 -11.18 17.61
C GLY A 28 21.85 -10.53 16.61
N PHE A 29 20.81 -9.86 17.09
CA PHE A 29 19.55 -9.67 16.36
C PHE A 29 19.25 -8.21 16.00
N ILE A 30 18.75 -7.96 14.77
CA ILE A 30 18.07 -6.71 14.40
C ILE A 30 16.75 -7.07 13.70
N ARG A 31 15.62 -6.79 14.35
CA ARG A 31 14.31 -6.92 13.72
C ARG A 31 13.93 -5.66 12.95
N ILE A 32 13.40 -5.83 11.75
CA ILE A 32 12.59 -4.81 11.07
C ILE A 32 11.16 -5.35 11.08
N ILE A 33 10.27 -4.69 11.82
CA ILE A 33 8.85 -5.05 11.91
C ILE A 33 8.08 -4.04 11.06
N PRO A 34 7.44 -4.45 9.96
CA PRO A 34 6.36 -3.66 9.43
C PRO A 34 5.16 -3.80 10.39
N THR A 35 5.14 -3.02 11.48
CA THR A 35 3.92 -2.81 12.27
C THR A 35 3.06 -1.81 11.51
N GLY A 36 2.36 -2.30 10.50
CA GLY A 36 1.51 -1.47 9.66
C GLY A 36 0.26 -2.24 9.29
N GLU A 37 -0.85 -1.82 9.89
CA GLU A 37 -2.23 -2.22 9.63
C GLU A 37 -2.77 -3.45 10.39
N ASN A 38 -3.98 -3.28 10.92
CA ASN A 38 -4.76 -4.36 11.51
C ASN A 38 -5.10 -5.38 10.41
N TYR A 39 -4.43 -6.53 10.45
CA TYR A 39 -4.49 -7.52 9.37
C TYR A 39 -5.89 -8.09 9.09
N ASP A 40 -6.81 -8.02 10.04
CA ASP A 40 -8.22 -8.37 9.83
C ASP A 40 -8.86 -7.40 8.83
N GLN A 41 -8.51 -6.10 8.90
CA GLN A 41 -8.99 -5.08 7.97
C GLN A 41 -8.41 -5.24 6.56
N LEU A 42 -7.19 -5.79 6.42
CA LEU A 42 -6.60 -6.10 5.11
C LEU A 42 -7.26 -7.31 4.46
N SER A 43 -7.55 -8.36 5.25
CA SER A 43 -8.34 -9.50 4.78
C SER A 43 -9.76 -9.07 4.41
N GLU A 44 -10.37 -8.18 5.18
CA GLU A 44 -11.71 -7.64 4.92
C GLU A 44 -11.72 -6.72 3.69
N ARG A 45 -10.69 -5.90 3.49
CA ARG A 45 -10.51 -5.07 2.28
C ARG A 45 -10.29 -5.93 1.05
N ALA A 46 -9.45 -6.96 1.13
CA ALA A 46 -9.26 -7.93 0.05
C ALA A 46 -10.56 -8.69 -0.23
N PHE A 47 -11.31 -9.06 0.81
CA PHE A 47 -12.63 -9.67 0.68
C PHE A 47 -13.61 -8.73 -0.03
N ASN A 48 -13.72 -7.46 0.39
CA ASN A 48 -14.62 -6.48 -0.22
C ASN A 48 -14.28 -6.21 -1.69
N ASN A 49 -12.99 -6.16 -2.04
CA ASN A 49 -12.52 -5.98 -3.42
C ASN A 49 -12.85 -7.16 -4.34
N VAL A 50 -13.09 -8.36 -3.80
CA VAL A 50 -13.43 -9.56 -4.58
C VAL A 50 -14.93 -9.84 -4.54
N TYR A 51 -15.55 -9.68 -3.36
CA TYR A 51 -16.97 -9.93 -3.14
C TYR A 51 -17.85 -8.93 -3.87
N GLN A 52 -17.59 -7.63 -3.75
CA GLN A 52 -18.48 -6.60 -4.31
C GLN A 52 -18.56 -6.67 -5.84
N PRO A 53 -17.44 -6.78 -6.60
CA PRO A 53 -17.52 -6.91 -8.05
C PRO A 53 -18.17 -8.23 -8.50
N ALA A 54 -17.93 -9.35 -7.80
CA ALA A 54 -18.55 -10.63 -8.12
C ALA A 54 -20.06 -10.62 -7.84
N TYR A 55 -20.47 -9.98 -6.75
CA TYR A 55 -21.87 -9.77 -6.41
C TYR A 55 -22.56 -8.90 -7.47
N ASP A 56 -21.98 -7.75 -7.82
CA ASP A 56 -22.55 -6.83 -8.81
C ASP A 56 -22.68 -7.48 -10.19
N ALA A 57 -21.67 -8.26 -10.63
CA ALA A 57 -21.72 -9.01 -11.88
C ALA A 57 -22.82 -10.09 -11.89
N GLN A 58 -23.06 -10.76 -10.77
CA GLN A 58 -24.04 -11.84 -10.66
C GLN A 58 -25.47 -11.34 -10.35
N TYR A 59 -25.60 -10.11 -9.85
CA TYR A 59 -26.88 -9.56 -9.41
C TYR A 59 -27.89 -9.51 -10.56
N GLN A 60 -27.51 -8.99 -11.73
CA GLN A 60 -28.43 -8.87 -12.86
C GLN A 60 -28.93 -10.24 -13.36
N ALA A 61 -28.05 -11.24 -13.43
CA ALA A 61 -28.42 -12.59 -13.83
C ALA A 61 -29.41 -13.22 -12.82
N SER A 62 -29.18 -13.01 -11.53
CA SER A 62 -30.07 -13.48 -10.46
C SER A 62 -31.41 -12.74 -10.46
N TYR A 63 -31.40 -11.43 -10.73
CA TYR A 63 -32.60 -10.62 -10.87
C TYR A 63 -33.50 -11.19 -11.98
N ASN A 64 -32.93 -11.43 -13.16
CA ASN A 64 -33.65 -12.00 -14.30
C ASN A 64 -34.20 -13.41 -14.01
N ALA A 65 -33.47 -14.22 -13.25
CA ALA A 65 -33.87 -15.60 -12.95
C ALA A 65 -34.95 -15.73 -11.87
N THR A 66 -34.95 -14.82 -10.88
CA THR A 66 -35.69 -15.04 -9.62
C THR A 66 -36.79 -14.01 -9.36
N TYR A 67 -36.64 -12.77 -9.83
CA TYR A 67 -37.50 -11.66 -9.41
C TYR A 67 -38.98 -11.88 -9.75
N THR A 68 -39.30 -12.09 -11.04
CA THR A 68 -40.69 -12.21 -11.51
C THR A 68 -41.42 -13.40 -10.87
N ASN A 69 -40.75 -14.56 -10.81
CA ASN A 69 -41.36 -15.76 -10.23
C ASN A 69 -41.64 -15.58 -8.73
N SER A 70 -40.71 -14.97 -8.00
CA SER A 70 -40.86 -14.73 -6.56
C SER A 70 -41.93 -13.68 -6.27
N LYS A 71 -41.98 -12.60 -7.06
CA LYS A 71 -43.01 -11.55 -6.93
C LYS A 71 -44.40 -12.13 -7.15
N ASN A 72 -44.59 -12.86 -8.24
CA ASN A 72 -45.90 -13.42 -8.58
C ASN A 72 -46.38 -14.45 -7.55
N ALA A 73 -45.47 -15.32 -7.08
CA ALA A 73 -45.79 -16.31 -6.06
C ALA A 73 -46.16 -15.66 -4.73
N GLU A 74 -45.42 -14.63 -4.29
CA GLU A 74 -45.70 -13.95 -3.03
C GLU A 74 -46.97 -13.11 -3.11
N TYR A 75 -47.20 -12.39 -4.22
CA TYR A 75 -48.43 -11.64 -4.45
C TYR A 75 -49.66 -12.56 -4.33
N ALA A 76 -49.63 -13.70 -5.04
CA ALA A 76 -50.74 -14.67 -5.00
C ALA A 76 -50.96 -15.25 -3.60
N ARG A 77 -49.89 -15.39 -2.80
CA ARG A 77 -49.98 -15.91 -1.44
C ARG A 77 -50.63 -14.92 -0.45
N ILE A 78 -50.41 -13.61 -0.63
CA ILE A 78 -50.83 -12.60 0.36
C ILE A 78 -52.07 -11.80 -0.02
N TYR A 79 -52.44 -11.76 -1.30
CA TYR A 79 -53.50 -10.90 -1.81
C TYR A 79 -54.81 -11.04 -1.02
N ASP A 80 -55.30 -12.26 -0.83
CA ASP A 80 -56.57 -12.50 -0.13
C ASP A 80 -56.57 -11.94 1.30
N SER A 81 -55.44 -12.08 2.01
CA SER A 81 -55.30 -11.55 3.37
C SER A 81 -55.27 -10.02 3.39
N GLU A 82 -54.58 -9.40 2.44
CA GLU A 82 -54.55 -7.94 2.30
C GLU A 82 -55.92 -7.39 1.91
N PHE A 83 -56.66 -8.10 1.05
CA PHE A 83 -58.03 -7.75 0.68
C PHE A 83 -58.97 -7.76 1.88
N GLN A 84 -58.96 -8.82 2.70
CA GLN A 84 -59.80 -8.88 3.89
C GLN A 84 -59.50 -7.73 4.86
N THR A 85 -58.21 -7.41 5.02
CA THR A 85 -57.77 -6.31 5.88
C THR A 85 -58.22 -4.95 5.33
N ALA A 86 -57.99 -4.68 4.04
CA ALA A 86 -58.41 -3.45 3.38
C ALA A 86 -59.93 -3.27 3.40
N TYR A 87 -60.68 -4.35 3.17
CA TYR A 87 -62.14 -4.33 3.21
C TYR A 87 -62.65 -3.95 4.61
N ALA A 88 -62.09 -4.57 5.67
CA ALA A 88 -62.48 -4.26 7.05
C ALA A 88 -62.19 -2.80 7.43
N GLU A 89 -61.02 -2.27 7.03
CA GLU A 89 -60.62 -0.88 7.26
C GLU A 89 -61.58 0.11 6.58
N ILE A 90 -61.82 -0.05 5.27
CA ILE A 90 -62.68 0.85 4.49
C ILE A 90 -64.13 0.74 4.93
N ASN A 91 -64.60 -0.49 5.21
CA ASN A 91 -65.96 -0.70 5.71
C ASN A 91 -66.17 0.00 7.05
N THR A 92 -65.18 -0.04 7.94
CA THR A 92 -65.26 0.67 9.23
C THR A 92 -65.23 2.19 9.04
N ALA A 93 -64.38 2.69 8.14
CA ALA A 93 -64.16 4.13 7.97
C ALA A 93 -65.25 4.84 7.15
N GLN A 94 -65.78 4.20 6.10
CA GLN A 94 -66.58 4.89 5.07
C GLN A 94 -68.02 4.42 4.93
N ARG A 95 -68.41 3.28 5.52
CA ARG A 95 -69.75 2.71 5.31
C ARG A 95 -70.87 3.70 5.65
N THR A 96 -70.78 4.37 6.80
CA THR A 96 -71.76 5.39 7.20
C THR A 96 -71.80 6.57 6.23
N ASN A 97 -70.65 7.04 5.78
CA ASN A 97 -70.56 8.16 4.82
C ASN A 97 -71.19 7.78 3.48
N TYR A 98 -70.91 6.58 2.96
CA TYR A 98 -71.47 6.10 1.70
C TYR A 98 -72.97 5.84 1.79
N ILE A 99 -73.47 5.31 2.91
CA ILE A 99 -74.92 5.20 3.15
C ILE A 99 -75.58 6.59 3.15
N ASN A 100 -74.99 7.56 3.84
CA ASN A 100 -75.52 8.92 3.88
C ASN A 100 -75.49 9.58 2.51
N TYR A 101 -74.42 9.37 1.73
CA TYR A 101 -74.30 9.84 0.35
C TYR A 101 -75.42 9.29 -0.55
N GLU A 102 -75.71 7.99 -0.49
CA GLU A 102 -76.79 7.36 -1.26
C GLU A 102 -78.20 7.87 -0.90
N LYS A 103 -78.34 8.54 0.25
CA LYS A 103 -79.58 9.20 0.68
C LYS A 103 -79.70 10.66 0.25
N THR A 104 -78.68 11.23 -0.39
CA THR A 104 -78.72 12.60 -0.93
C THR A 104 -79.38 12.66 -2.31
N PHE A 105 -79.95 13.80 -2.69
CA PHE A 105 -80.56 13.98 -4.02
C PHE A 105 -79.53 14.43 -5.07
N VAL A 106 -78.50 13.60 -5.25
CA VAL A 106 -77.43 13.78 -6.24
C VAL A 106 -77.53 12.70 -7.31
N ALA A 107 -77.23 13.03 -8.57
CA ALA A 107 -77.26 12.06 -9.67
C ALA A 107 -76.46 10.78 -9.35
N GLY A 108 -77.05 9.61 -9.60
CA GLY A 108 -76.44 8.29 -9.34
C GLY A 108 -76.72 7.70 -7.96
N THR A 109 -77.34 8.44 -7.04
CA THR A 109 -77.75 7.94 -5.72
C THR A 109 -79.12 7.25 -5.76
N VAL A 110 -79.37 6.35 -4.81
CA VAL A 110 -80.70 5.71 -4.67
C VAL A 110 -81.79 6.75 -4.38
N ALA A 111 -81.54 7.75 -3.53
CA ALA A 111 -82.55 8.79 -3.25
C ALA A 111 -82.93 9.61 -4.49
N GLN A 112 -81.97 9.95 -5.35
CA GLN A 112 -82.25 10.62 -6.62
C GLN A 112 -83.02 9.72 -7.61
N GLU A 113 -82.70 8.44 -7.68
CA GLU A 113 -83.45 7.47 -8.49
C GLU A 113 -84.91 7.39 -8.04
N ARG A 114 -85.16 7.36 -6.72
CA ARG A 114 -86.53 7.35 -6.16
C ARG A 114 -87.27 8.65 -6.40
N TYR A 115 -86.60 9.78 -6.21
CA TYR A 115 -87.18 11.09 -6.54
C TYR A 115 -87.61 11.16 -8.01
N ASN A 116 -86.74 10.75 -8.93
CA ASN A 116 -87.06 10.71 -10.36
C ASN A 116 -88.23 9.77 -10.65
N TYR A 117 -88.28 8.60 -9.99
CA TYR A 117 -89.40 7.67 -10.10
C TYR A 117 -90.73 8.34 -9.70
N TYR A 118 -90.79 9.00 -8.54
CA TYR A 118 -92.02 9.65 -8.08
C TYR A 118 -92.44 10.84 -8.95
N MET A 119 -91.48 11.65 -9.38
CA MET A 119 -91.73 12.78 -10.29
C MET A 119 -92.33 12.30 -11.62
N ASN A 120 -91.77 11.23 -12.20
CA ASN A 120 -92.17 10.76 -13.52
C ASN A 120 -93.42 9.88 -13.52
N ASN A 121 -93.63 9.06 -12.47
CA ASN A 121 -94.67 8.03 -12.44
C ASN A 121 -95.86 8.38 -11.56
N LYS A 122 -95.66 9.03 -10.40
CA LYS A 122 -96.73 9.35 -9.44
C LYS A 122 -97.28 10.76 -9.66
N TYR A 123 -96.41 11.77 -9.61
CA TYR A 123 -96.80 13.18 -9.59
C TYR A 123 -96.95 13.82 -10.98
N ASN A 124 -96.70 13.06 -12.04
CA ASN A 124 -96.98 13.44 -13.43
C ASN A 124 -98.42 13.11 -13.90
N GLY A 125 -99.25 12.48 -13.04
CA GLY A 125 -100.61 12.06 -13.38
C GLY A 125 -101.68 13.16 -13.23
N ILE A 126 -102.84 12.95 -13.88
CA ILE A 126 -104.00 13.87 -13.89
C ILE A 126 -104.49 14.22 -12.47
N ALA A 127 -104.38 13.30 -11.52
CA ALA A 127 -104.77 13.51 -10.12
C ALA A 127 -104.00 14.65 -9.41
N TYR A 128 -102.84 15.05 -9.94
CA TYR A 128 -101.98 16.09 -9.37
C TYR A 128 -101.85 17.31 -10.31
N LEU A 129 -102.72 17.46 -11.31
CA LEU A 129 -102.63 18.50 -12.34
C LEU A 129 -102.72 19.93 -11.76
N LEU A 130 -103.50 20.13 -10.68
CA LEU A 130 -103.67 21.41 -9.98
C LEU A 130 -102.57 21.71 -8.95
N TRP A 131 -101.60 20.83 -8.75
CA TRP A 131 -100.47 21.07 -7.83
C TRP A 131 -99.38 21.88 -8.52
N THR A 132 -98.81 22.85 -7.81
CA THR A 132 -97.66 23.61 -8.29
C THR A 132 -96.42 22.71 -8.44
N THR A 133 -95.51 23.07 -9.34
CA THR A 133 -94.26 22.33 -9.57
C THR A 133 -93.45 22.17 -8.28
N ALA A 134 -93.34 23.22 -7.47
CA ALA A 134 -92.65 23.18 -6.18
C ALA A 134 -93.26 22.15 -5.21
N ARG A 135 -94.60 22.08 -5.14
CA ARG A 135 -95.32 21.13 -4.29
C ARG A 135 -95.11 19.68 -4.74
N LYS A 136 -95.10 19.42 -6.05
CA LYS A 136 -94.80 18.09 -6.60
C LYS A 136 -93.37 17.64 -6.27
N GLN A 137 -92.40 18.55 -6.42
CA GLN A 137 -91.01 18.29 -6.09
C GLN A 137 -90.81 18.01 -4.59
N GLU A 138 -91.48 18.76 -3.71
CA GLU A 138 -91.43 18.53 -2.27
C GLU A 138 -92.06 17.19 -1.88
N ALA A 139 -93.22 16.86 -2.43
CA ALA A 139 -93.87 15.58 -2.18
C ALA A 139 -93.05 14.38 -2.69
N ALA A 140 -92.45 14.51 -3.88
CA ALA A 140 -91.54 13.49 -4.42
C ALA A 140 -90.28 13.31 -3.56
N ARG A 141 -89.72 14.40 -3.00
CA ARG A 141 -88.60 14.33 -2.05
C ARG A 141 -89.00 13.62 -0.76
N ASN A 142 -90.18 13.90 -0.22
CA ASN A 142 -90.66 13.27 1.00
C ASN A 142 -90.89 11.77 0.81
N ASP A 143 -91.56 11.37 -0.29
CA ASP A 143 -91.77 9.96 -0.62
C ASP A 143 -90.45 9.22 -0.86
N ALA A 144 -89.51 9.83 -1.63
CA ALA A 144 -88.19 9.26 -1.86
C ALA A 144 -87.36 9.13 -0.57
N THR A 145 -87.46 10.12 0.33
CA THR A 145 -86.83 10.08 1.65
C THR A 145 -87.41 8.97 2.52
N ASN A 146 -88.72 8.75 2.46
CA ASN A 146 -89.36 7.63 3.14
C ASN A 146 -88.87 6.28 2.58
N ASP A 147 -88.76 6.15 1.26
CA ASP A 147 -88.27 4.93 0.61
C ASP A 147 -86.85 4.55 1.07
N VAL A 148 -85.90 5.48 1.04
CA VAL A 148 -84.51 5.20 1.39
C VAL A 148 -84.26 5.01 2.89
N ASN A 149 -85.22 5.38 3.74
CA ASN A 149 -85.12 5.22 5.20
C ASN A 149 -85.95 4.06 5.75
N ASN A 150 -87.09 3.74 5.14
CA ASN A 150 -88.09 2.87 5.74
C ASN A 150 -88.52 1.69 4.84
N VAL A 151 -88.15 1.66 3.55
CA VAL A 151 -88.54 0.58 2.64
C VAL A 151 -87.36 -0.37 2.38
N GLN A 152 -87.51 -1.62 2.82
CA GLN A 152 -86.44 -2.62 2.84
C GLN A 152 -85.77 -2.84 1.48
N THR A 153 -86.55 -2.82 0.39
CA THR A 153 -86.02 -2.98 -0.98
C THR A 153 -84.94 -1.93 -1.30
N TYR A 154 -85.17 -0.67 -0.93
CA TYR A 154 -84.24 0.42 -1.24
C TYR A 154 -83.10 0.51 -0.23
N ILE A 155 -83.34 0.14 1.03
CA ILE A 155 -82.27 -0.07 2.02
C ILE A 155 -81.30 -1.16 1.54
N ASN A 156 -81.82 -2.27 1.00
CA ASN A 156 -81.00 -3.32 0.41
C ASN A 156 -80.24 -2.83 -0.82
N GLN A 157 -80.87 -2.04 -1.69
CA GLN A 157 -80.21 -1.44 -2.85
C GLN A 157 -79.05 -0.53 -2.45
N ILE A 158 -79.23 0.30 -1.41
CA ILE A 158 -78.17 1.14 -0.84
C ILE A 158 -77.03 0.27 -0.32
N ASN A 159 -77.34 -0.76 0.49
CA ASN A 159 -76.32 -1.66 1.02
C ASN A 159 -75.52 -2.36 -0.09
N THR A 160 -76.17 -2.78 -1.17
CA THR A 160 -75.48 -3.37 -2.33
C THR A 160 -74.55 -2.37 -3.02
N LYS A 161 -75.01 -1.14 -3.30
CA LYS A 161 -74.16 -0.10 -3.89
C LYS A 161 -72.96 0.24 -3.01
N VAL A 162 -73.20 0.41 -1.71
CA VAL A 162 -72.15 0.69 -0.72
C VAL A 162 -71.14 -0.46 -0.63
N ASN A 163 -71.61 -1.72 -0.58
CA ASN A 163 -70.73 -2.88 -0.56
C ASN A 163 -69.88 -2.96 -1.84
N ASN A 164 -70.48 -2.73 -3.02
CA ASN A 164 -69.74 -2.72 -4.28
C ASN A 164 -68.64 -1.64 -4.31
N ARG A 165 -68.96 -0.45 -3.80
CA ARG A 165 -67.98 0.65 -3.70
C ARG A 165 -66.84 0.31 -2.76
N ILE A 166 -67.15 -0.20 -1.55
CA ILE A 166 -66.15 -0.63 -0.57
C ILE A 166 -65.28 -1.73 -1.15
N THR A 167 -65.87 -2.74 -1.81
CA THR A 167 -65.12 -3.81 -2.47
C THR A 167 -64.17 -3.27 -3.54
N SER A 168 -64.62 -2.32 -4.36
CA SER A 168 -63.78 -1.70 -5.38
C SER A 168 -62.59 -0.96 -4.78
N GLU A 169 -62.80 -0.16 -3.73
CA GLU A 169 -61.74 0.59 -3.05
C GLU A 169 -60.79 -0.36 -2.30
N ALA A 170 -61.32 -1.43 -1.70
CA ALA A 170 -60.54 -2.47 -1.03
C ALA A 170 -59.64 -3.24 -2.01
N ASN A 171 -60.15 -3.56 -3.21
CA ASN A 171 -59.35 -4.20 -4.26
C ASN A 171 -58.14 -3.34 -4.65
N THR A 172 -58.33 -2.03 -4.85
CA THR A 172 -57.22 -1.12 -5.18
C THR A 172 -56.19 -1.05 -4.06
N LEU A 173 -56.64 -0.89 -2.81
CA LEU A 173 -55.74 -0.79 -1.66
C LEU A 173 -55.00 -2.11 -1.38
N ALA A 174 -55.67 -3.25 -1.54
CA ALA A 174 -55.08 -4.57 -1.38
C ALA A 174 -54.05 -4.87 -2.46
N ASP A 175 -54.33 -4.49 -3.71
CA ASP A 175 -53.40 -4.64 -4.82
C ASP A 175 -52.11 -3.84 -4.58
N ASP A 176 -52.21 -2.57 -4.18
CA ASP A 176 -51.06 -1.72 -3.83
C ASP A 176 -50.22 -2.32 -2.70
N ARG A 177 -50.87 -2.78 -1.62
CA ARG A 177 -50.20 -3.39 -0.46
C ARG A 177 -49.52 -4.71 -0.82
N ALA A 178 -50.22 -5.58 -1.55
CA ALA A 178 -49.72 -6.87 -1.97
C ALA A 178 -48.56 -6.72 -2.96
N ASN A 179 -48.66 -5.80 -3.93
CA ASN A 179 -47.58 -5.50 -4.86
C ASN A 179 -46.33 -5.00 -4.12
N THR A 180 -46.47 -4.03 -3.22
CA THR A 180 -45.34 -3.48 -2.46
C THR A 180 -44.62 -4.55 -1.65
N LYS A 181 -45.37 -5.40 -0.93
CA LYS A 181 -44.81 -6.50 -0.12
C LYS A 181 -44.15 -7.57 -1.01
N ALA A 182 -44.77 -7.93 -2.12
CA ALA A 182 -44.25 -8.92 -3.06
C ALA A 182 -42.97 -8.46 -3.76
N GLU A 183 -42.86 -7.17 -4.11
CA GLU A 183 -41.63 -6.58 -4.67
C GLU A 183 -40.47 -6.65 -3.67
N LEU A 184 -40.71 -6.30 -2.41
CA LEU A 184 -39.69 -6.39 -1.36
C LEU A 184 -39.25 -7.85 -1.13
N PHE A 185 -40.20 -8.78 -1.10
CA PHE A 185 -39.90 -10.21 -0.99
C PHE A 185 -39.06 -10.71 -2.17
N ALA A 186 -39.44 -10.35 -3.40
CA ALA A 186 -38.73 -10.74 -4.61
C ALA A 186 -37.30 -10.19 -4.64
N LEU A 187 -37.08 -8.94 -4.24
CA LEU A 187 -35.74 -8.37 -4.11
C LEU A 187 -34.89 -9.14 -3.08
N ASN A 188 -35.48 -9.54 -1.95
CA ASN A 188 -34.76 -10.36 -0.95
C ASN A 188 -34.44 -11.77 -1.47
N ALA A 189 -35.34 -12.37 -2.24
CA ALA A 189 -35.10 -13.66 -2.90
C ALA A 189 -33.96 -13.56 -3.94
N VAL A 190 -33.91 -12.48 -4.73
CA VAL A 190 -32.80 -12.19 -5.64
C VAL A 190 -31.48 -12.11 -4.88
N LYS A 191 -31.42 -11.32 -3.80
CA LYS A 191 -30.21 -11.20 -2.95
C LYS A 191 -29.74 -12.57 -2.42
N LEU A 192 -30.67 -13.38 -1.94
CA LEU A 192 -30.36 -14.72 -1.43
C LEU A 192 -29.80 -15.62 -2.54
N HIS A 193 -30.43 -15.62 -3.72
CA HIS A 193 -29.96 -16.40 -4.87
C HIS A 193 -28.58 -15.92 -5.35
N THR A 194 -28.34 -14.61 -5.46
CA THR A 194 -27.03 -14.05 -5.79
C THR A 194 -25.96 -14.56 -4.82
N ASN A 195 -26.23 -14.46 -3.51
CA ASN A 195 -25.31 -14.93 -2.46
C ASN A 195 -25.04 -16.45 -2.53
N GLN A 196 -26.03 -17.26 -2.93
CA GLN A 196 -25.85 -18.69 -3.13
C GLN A 196 -24.97 -19.00 -4.35
N GLN A 197 -25.16 -18.29 -5.47
CA GLN A 197 -24.39 -18.50 -6.70
C GLN A 197 -22.93 -18.10 -6.56
N ILE A 198 -22.63 -17.00 -5.85
CA ILE A 198 -21.24 -16.58 -5.61
C ILE A 198 -20.56 -17.36 -4.48
N ARG A 199 -21.25 -18.27 -3.79
CA ARG A 199 -20.70 -19.04 -2.66
C ARG A 199 -19.48 -19.88 -3.05
N THR A 200 -19.42 -20.34 -4.31
CA THR A 200 -18.25 -21.02 -4.90
C THR A 200 -17.08 -20.05 -5.12
N THR A 201 -17.32 -18.83 -5.58
CA THR A 201 -16.33 -17.74 -5.64
C THR A 201 -15.87 -17.31 -4.24
N ILE A 202 -16.75 -17.33 -3.24
CA ILE A 202 -16.43 -17.04 -1.83
C ILE A 202 -15.66 -18.18 -1.17
N ASN A 203 -15.78 -19.43 -1.62
CA ASN A 203 -14.86 -20.48 -1.19
C ASN A 203 -13.41 -20.17 -1.61
N ALA A 204 -13.20 -19.40 -2.70
CA ALA A 204 -11.90 -18.81 -3.00
C ALA A 204 -11.50 -17.69 -2.01
N ALA A 205 -12.41 -17.14 -1.19
CA ALA A 205 -12.06 -16.26 -0.07
C ALA A 205 -11.48 -17.01 1.14
N THR A 206 -11.82 -18.29 1.30
CA THR A 206 -11.04 -19.20 2.17
C THR A 206 -9.63 -19.39 1.61
N ASP A 207 -9.47 -19.42 0.28
CA ASP A 207 -8.14 -19.38 -0.35
C ASP A 207 -7.46 -18.01 -0.18
N ILE A 208 -8.20 -16.89 -0.19
CA ILE A 208 -7.64 -15.55 0.11
C ILE A 208 -6.97 -15.57 1.48
N LYS A 209 -7.60 -16.17 2.50
CA LYS A 209 -6.99 -16.31 3.84
C LYS A 209 -5.66 -17.07 3.82
N ASN A 210 -5.48 -17.99 2.87
CA ASN A 210 -4.26 -18.78 2.66
C ASN A 210 -3.24 -18.11 1.73
N LEU A 211 -3.62 -17.05 1.00
CA LEU A 211 -2.71 -16.30 0.12
C LEU A 211 -1.53 -15.78 0.94
N LYS A 212 -0.33 -16.09 0.45
CA LYS A 212 0.95 -15.74 1.08
C LYS A 212 1.39 -14.33 0.69
N THR A 213 0.64 -13.34 1.14
CA THR A 213 0.83 -11.92 0.82
C THR A 213 1.47 -11.14 1.95
N LYS A 214 1.66 -11.76 3.12
CA LYS A 214 2.44 -11.19 4.22
C LYS A 214 3.89 -11.66 4.13
N ALA A 215 4.83 -10.80 4.53
CA ALA A 215 6.22 -11.18 4.70
C ALA A 215 6.73 -10.75 6.08
N ASP A 216 7.31 -11.70 6.83
CA ASP A 216 8.10 -11.40 8.03
C ASP A 216 9.59 -11.56 7.68
N VAL A 217 10.39 -10.55 7.98
CA VAL A 217 11.82 -10.52 7.69
C VAL A 217 12.62 -10.48 9.00
N PHE A 218 13.53 -11.43 9.15
CA PHE A 218 14.45 -11.51 10.29
C PHE A 218 15.86 -11.31 9.78
N ILE A 219 16.57 -10.31 10.29
CA ILE A 219 18.01 -10.11 10.03
C ILE A 219 18.76 -10.40 11.32
N TYR A 220 19.77 -11.27 11.25
CA TYR A 220 20.49 -11.73 12.44
C TYR A 220 21.95 -12.06 12.11
N GLY A 221 22.75 -12.14 13.17
CA GLY A 221 24.19 -12.32 13.09
C GLY A 221 24.85 -11.20 12.31
N LEU A 222 24.55 -9.93 12.60
CA LEU A 222 25.30 -8.82 12.02
C LEU A 222 26.76 -8.88 12.50
N ALA A 223 27.72 -8.85 11.59
CA ALA A 223 29.14 -8.71 11.90
C ALA A 223 29.86 -7.69 11.02
N LEU A 224 30.82 -7.02 11.65
CA LEU A 224 31.75 -6.08 11.03
C LEU A 224 33.18 -6.46 11.40
N SER A 225 34.03 -6.67 10.40
CA SER A 225 35.45 -7.02 10.56
C SER A 225 36.32 -6.34 9.53
N LYS A 226 37.64 -6.51 9.67
CA LYS A 226 38.59 -6.28 8.58
C LYS A 226 38.26 -7.16 7.36
N SER A 227 38.40 -6.61 6.16
CA SER A 227 38.37 -7.36 4.91
C SER A 227 39.39 -8.50 4.91
N ASP A 228 39.02 -9.57 4.22
CA ASP A 228 39.89 -10.69 3.88
C ASP A 228 39.74 -10.99 2.37
N ASN A 229 40.09 -12.18 1.90
CA ASN A 229 39.91 -12.58 0.50
C ASN A 229 38.75 -13.56 0.32
N ASP A 230 37.78 -13.55 1.24
CA ASP A 230 36.77 -14.59 1.33
C ASP A 230 35.35 -14.02 1.36
N LEU A 231 34.57 -14.35 0.33
CA LEU A 231 33.13 -14.06 0.26
C LEU A 231 32.26 -15.21 0.79
N SER A 232 32.85 -16.27 1.36
CA SER A 232 32.11 -17.40 1.94
C SER A 232 31.88 -17.26 3.44
N SER A 233 32.87 -16.73 4.16
CA SER A 233 32.74 -16.44 5.59
C SER A 233 32.08 -15.08 5.85
N ARG A 234 31.22 -15.03 6.87
CA ARG A 234 30.51 -13.82 7.29
C ARG A 234 31.43 -12.75 7.90
N PHE A 235 32.52 -13.18 8.54
CA PHE A 235 33.36 -12.37 9.43
C PHE A 235 34.78 -12.93 9.45
N SER A 236 35.79 -12.07 9.43
CA SER A 236 37.21 -12.48 9.36
C SER A 236 37.86 -12.71 10.72
N ASN A 237 37.16 -12.39 11.82
CA ASN A 237 37.68 -12.44 13.20
C ASN A 237 38.90 -11.53 13.44
N GLN A 238 39.04 -10.48 12.62
CA GLN A 238 40.05 -9.44 12.77
C GLN A 238 39.37 -8.07 12.89
N GLY A 239 39.84 -7.27 13.84
CA GLY A 239 39.45 -5.85 13.94
C GLY A 239 40.08 -5.02 12.82
N PHE A 240 39.47 -3.88 12.52
CA PHE A 240 40.00 -2.91 11.56
C PHE A 240 40.06 -1.52 12.20
N ASN A 241 40.99 -0.70 11.72
CA ASN A 241 41.05 0.73 12.02
C ASN A 241 40.59 1.48 10.78
N TRP A 242 39.90 2.59 10.99
CA TRP A 242 39.33 3.36 9.89
C TRP A 242 39.47 4.85 10.13
N GLY A 243 40.14 5.53 9.20
CA GLY A 243 40.60 6.91 9.34
C GLY A 243 42.02 6.98 9.92
N SER A 244 42.62 8.16 9.79
CA SER A 244 43.94 8.49 10.34
C SER A 244 43.90 9.85 11.02
N ALA A 245 45.01 10.27 11.63
CA ALA A 245 45.12 11.63 12.19
C ALA A 245 44.98 12.72 11.11
N ASP A 246 45.53 12.47 9.91
CA ASP A 246 45.49 13.41 8.78
C ASP A 246 44.18 13.34 7.99
N ASN A 247 43.43 12.24 8.12
CA ASN A 247 42.15 12.04 7.46
C ASN A 247 41.16 11.33 8.41
N PRO A 248 40.68 12.04 9.45
CA PRO A 248 39.86 11.45 10.50
C PRO A 248 38.38 11.42 10.12
N TRP A 249 37.60 10.78 10.98
CA TRP A 249 36.17 11.06 11.07
C TRP A 249 35.96 12.46 11.63
N LEU A 250 35.02 13.20 11.03
CA LEU A 250 34.70 14.56 11.46
C LEU A 250 33.24 14.64 11.91
N VAL A 251 33.02 15.20 13.09
CA VAL A 251 31.71 15.68 13.54
C VAL A 251 31.85 17.16 13.83
N HIS A 252 31.16 17.99 13.08
CA HIS A 252 31.32 19.44 13.20
C HIS A 252 30.05 20.20 12.84
N ALA A 253 29.99 21.46 13.26
CA ALA A 253 29.02 22.43 12.76
C ALA A 253 29.62 23.27 11.63
N GLY A 254 28.79 23.80 10.75
CA GLY A 254 29.21 24.70 9.68
C GLY A 254 28.06 25.52 9.12
N THR A 255 28.38 26.41 8.20
CA THR A 255 27.40 27.24 7.48
C THR A 255 27.57 27.04 5.99
N ALA A 256 26.46 26.74 5.31
CA ALA A 256 26.39 26.79 3.85
C ALA A 256 25.86 28.18 3.46
N GLU A 257 26.70 28.96 2.78
CA GLU A 257 26.38 30.34 2.43
C GLU A 257 25.51 30.42 1.16
N LYS A 258 24.65 31.44 1.10
CA LYS A 258 23.87 31.78 -0.12
C LYS A 258 23.05 30.63 -0.70
N VAL A 259 22.52 29.77 0.15
CA VAL A 259 21.65 28.66 -0.26
C VAL A 259 20.28 29.21 -0.66
N ARG A 260 19.74 28.70 -1.77
CA ARG A 260 18.34 28.89 -2.16
C ARG A 260 17.61 27.55 -2.01
N GLN A 261 16.56 27.52 -1.19
CA GLN A 261 15.64 26.38 -1.07
C GLN A 261 14.22 26.89 -1.31
N PHE A 262 13.48 26.20 -2.18
CA PHE A 262 12.06 26.42 -2.51
C PHE A 262 11.70 27.79 -3.14
N THR A 263 12.45 28.85 -2.85
CA THR A 263 12.24 30.23 -3.32
C THR A 263 13.55 30.82 -3.83
N ILE A 264 13.50 31.95 -4.55
CA ILE A 264 14.69 32.63 -5.09
C ILE A 264 15.53 33.33 -4.01
N THR A 265 15.03 33.42 -2.77
CA THR A 265 15.71 34.11 -1.67
C THR A 265 16.94 33.33 -1.21
N GLU A 266 18.10 33.96 -1.28
CA GLU A 266 19.34 33.43 -0.72
C GLU A 266 19.37 33.60 0.80
N LYS A 267 19.76 32.55 1.52
CA LYS A 267 20.04 32.58 2.96
C LYS A 267 21.21 31.67 3.30
N ASP A 268 21.87 31.98 4.41
CA ASP A 268 22.86 31.10 5.00
C ASP A 268 22.15 30.01 5.84
N VAL A 269 22.60 28.76 5.68
CA VAL A 269 22.03 27.60 6.37
C VAL A 269 23.08 26.98 7.27
N GLY A 270 22.88 27.08 8.59
CA GLY A 270 23.67 26.35 9.57
C GLY A 270 23.36 24.86 9.54
N TYR A 271 24.39 24.02 9.69
CA TYR A 271 24.25 22.56 9.71
C TYR A 271 25.17 21.90 10.73
N ILE A 272 24.82 20.68 11.12
CA ILE A 272 25.71 19.73 11.80
C ILE A 272 26.02 18.61 10.81
N ALA A 273 27.29 18.23 10.68
CA ALA A 273 27.75 17.21 9.76
C ALA A 273 28.47 16.08 10.48
N ILE A 274 28.27 14.87 9.96
CA ILE A 274 29.12 13.70 10.22
C ILE A 274 29.76 13.32 8.89
N GLU A 275 31.07 13.24 8.85
CA GLU A 275 31.85 13.00 7.65
C GLU A 275 32.82 11.84 7.88
N ALA A 276 32.80 10.88 6.95
CA ALA A 276 33.80 9.83 6.88
C ALA A 276 35.14 10.41 6.38
N PRO A 277 36.27 9.70 6.59
CA PRO A 277 37.54 10.05 5.97
C PRO A 277 37.36 10.32 4.48
N LEU A 278 38.00 11.38 3.98
CA LEU A 278 37.91 11.80 2.59
C LEU A 278 38.50 10.72 1.67
N MET A 279 37.87 10.51 0.50
CA MET A 279 38.43 9.63 -0.52
C MET A 279 39.48 10.38 -1.34
N SER A 280 40.63 9.77 -1.60
CA SER A 280 41.67 10.39 -2.41
C SER A 280 41.29 10.48 -3.89
N VAL A 281 41.83 11.48 -4.59
CA VAL A 281 41.71 11.62 -6.05
C VAL A 281 42.46 10.48 -6.75
N THR A 282 43.63 10.10 -6.23
CA THR A 282 44.34 8.90 -6.67
C THR A 282 43.76 7.68 -5.95
N PRO A 283 43.23 6.68 -6.68
CA PRO A 283 42.69 5.45 -6.10
C PRO A 283 43.63 4.78 -5.09
N THR A 284 43.10 4.35 -3.93
CA THR A 284 43.89 3.64 -2.91
C THR A 284 43.10 2.49 -2.30
N GLU A 285 43.59 1.27 -2.53
CA GLU A 285 42.92 0.07 -2.03
C GLU A 285 43.11 -0.17 -0.52
N ALA A 286 43.93 0.65 0.15
CA ALA A 286 44.21 0.49 1.58
C ALA A 286 42.98 0.68 2.48
N ASP A 287 42.00 1.46 2.01
CA ASP A 287 40.79 1.81 2.75
C ASP A 287 39.60 0.88 2.45
N ASN A 288 39.75 -0.05 1.50
CA ASN A 288 38.79 -1.10 1.16
C ASN A 288 38.88 -2.24 2.20
N ASN A 289 38.70 -1.89 3.47
CA ASN A 289 39.12 -2.71 4.61
C ASN A 289 37.95 -3.18 5.49
N ILE A 290 36.71 -2.95 5.09
CA ILE A 290 35.52 -3.36 5.83
C ILE A 290 34.90 -4.62 5.22
N LYS A 291 34.62 -5.60 6.08
CA LYS A 291 33.78 -6.75 5.79
C LYS A 291 32.53 -6.69 6.65
N LEU A 292 31.37 -6.73 5.99
CA LEU A 292 30.05 -6.75 6.57
C LEU A 292 29.37 -8.07 6.21
N GLY A 293 28.81 -8.78 7.18
CA GLY A 293 28.06 -9.99 6.92
C GLY A 293 26.88 -10.17 7.86
N PHE A 294 25.79 -10.73 7.33
CA PHE A 294 24.59 -11.08 8.10
C PHE A 294 23.81 -12.21 7.43
N TRP A 295 22.87 -12.79 8.17
CA TRP A 295 21.86 -13.70 7.65
C TRP A 295 20.49 -13.04 7.63
N ALA A 296 19.64 -13.48 6.70
CA ALA A 296 18.26 -13.09 6.65
C ALA A 296 17.33 -14.29 6.42
N ASP A 297 16.23 -14.34 7.17
CA ASP A 297 15.14 -15.27 6.96
C ASP A 297 13.88 -14.47 6.60
N ILE A 298 13.32 -14.74 5.43
CA ILE A 298 12.13 -14.07 4.89
C ILE A 298 11.02 -15.11 4.78
N PHE A 299 9.94 -14.95 5.52
CA PHE A 299 8.81 -15.89 5.55
C PHE A 299 7.60 -15.33 4.83
N ALA A 300 7.07 -16.08 3.87
CA ALA A 300 5.77 -15.80 3.28
C ALA A 300 4.65 -16.32 4.20
N ARG A 301 3.75 -15.44 4.62
CA ARG A 301 2.69 -15.75 5.60
C ARG A 301 1.30 -15.48 5.04
N GLY A 302 0.34 -16.32 5.46
CA GLY A 302 -1.07 -16.20 5.10
C GLY A 302 -1.78 -15.11 5.91
N PHE A 303 -2.89 -14.58 5.40
CA PHE A 303 -3.69 -13.60 6.15
C PHE A 303 -4.24 -14.16 7.47
N ASN A 304 -4.54 -15.45 7.52
CA ASN A 304 -5.02 -16.16 8.72
C ASN A 304 -3.93 -16.53 9.73
N THR A 305 -2.66 -16.23 9.47
CA THR A 305 -1.59 -16.54 10.42
C THR A 305 -1.73 -15.72 11.70
N ASN A 306 -1.48 -16.37 12.84
CA ASN A 306 -1.64 -15.77 14.16
C ASN A 306 -0.83 -14.46 14.27
N ASN A 307 -1.47 -13.42 14.79
CA ASN A 307 -0.88 -12.10 15.05
C ASN A 307 -0.30 -11.99 16.47
N ALA A 308 -0.43 -13.04 17.29
CA ALA A 308 0.16 -13.08 18.62
C ALA A 308 1.69 -12.97 18.52
N VAL A 309 2.21 -12.09 19.37
CA VAL A 309 3.63 -11.79 19.48
C VAL A 309 4.12 -12.26 20.84
N ASP A 310 5.26 -12.96 20.86
CA ASP A 310 5.97 -13.29 22.08
C ASP A 310 6.53 -11.99 22.68
N PRO A 311 6.18 -11.63 23.92
CA PRO A 311 6.58 -10.36 24.52
C PRO A 311 8.09 -10.25 24.84
N ILE A 312 8.81 -11.38 24.89
CA ILE A 312 10.25 -11.43 25.19
C ILE A 312 11.07 -11.27 23.91
N THR A 313 10.76 -12.07 22.89
CA THR A 313 11.48 -12.04 21.61
C THR A 313 10.93 -10.99 20.65
N GLY A 314 9.71 -10.50 20.92
CA GLY A 314 8.94 -9.68 20.00
C GLY A 314 8.48 -10.43 18.75
N GLY A 315 8.86 -11.69 18.51
CA GLY A 315 8.54 -12.44 17.29
C GLY A 315 7.12 -13.02 17.28
N PRO A 316 6.58 -13.42 16.12
CA PRO A 316 5.31 -14.14 16.05
C PRO A 316 5.43 -15.49 16.79
N THR A 317 4.40 -15.85 17.56
CA THR A 317 4.40 -17.12 18.32
C THR A 317 4.15 -18.36 17.46
N GLY A 318 3.90 -18.19 16.15
CA GLY A 318 3.66 -19.28 15.21
C GLY A 318 3.46 -18.83 13.76
N GLY A 319 3.31 -19.79 12.84
CA GLY A 319 3.14 -19.52 11.40
C GLY A 319 4.42 -19.08 10.69
N LEU A 320 5.57 -19.61 11.14
CA LEU A 320 6.87 -19.49 10.49
C LEU A 320 7.26 -20.85 9.90
N ASP A 321 6.69 -21.18 8.75
CA ASP A 321 6.90 -22.48 8.10
C ASP A 321 8.20 -22.48 7.28
N GLN A 322 9.06 -23.49 7.47
CA GLN A 322 10.33 -23.59 6.72
C GLN A 322 10.12 -23.74 5.22
N SER A 323 9.03 -24.37 4.79
CA SER A 323 8.65 -24.51 3.37
C SER A 323 8.30 -23.17 2.71
N GLU A 324 7.99 -22.14 3.50
CA GLU A 324 7.61 -20.81 3.05
C GLU A 324 8.71 -19.78 3.34
N ARG A 325 9.94 -20.25 3.61
CA ARG A 325 11.07 -19.41 4.00
C ARG A 325 12.09 -19.30 2.87
N LEU A 326 12.41 -18.07 2.50
CA LEU A 326 13.65 -17.75 1.79
C LEU A 326 14.72 -17.38 2.81
N ARG A 327 15.81 -18.14 2.84
CA ARG A 327 16.96 -17.88 3.72
C ARG A 327 18.17 -17.45 2.92
N LEU A 328 18.84 -16.40 3.40
CA LEU A 328 19.95 -15.75 2.72
C LEU A 328 21.15 -15.55 3.65
N GLN A 329 22.35 -15.66 3.10
CA GLN A 329 23.56 -15.07 3.66
C GLN A 329 24.01 -13.93 2.76
N PHE A 330 24.18 -12.75 3.37
CA PHE A 330 24.74 -11.57 2.72
C PHE A 330 26.15 -11.33 3.26
N ILE A 331 27.11 -11.18 2.36
CA ILE A 331 28.49 -10.84 2.69
C ILE A 331 28.93 -9.73 1.74
N ALA A 332 29.48 -8.67 2.28
CA ALA A 332 30.10 -7.59 1.53
C ALA A 332 31.53 -7.42 2.06
N ASN A 333 32.51 -7.58 1.17
CA ASN A 333 33.92 -7.61 1.51
C ASN A 333 34.68 -6.56 0.70
N GLY A 334 35.69 -5.94 1.30
CA GLY A 334 36.42 -4.86 0.68
C GLY A 334 35.71 -3.51 0.73
N LEU A 335 34.70 -3.31 1.60
CA LEU A 335 33.95 -2.06 1.65
C LEU A 335 34.80 -0.88 2.12
N SER A 336 34.55 0.27 1.51
CA SER A 336 34.97 1.60 1.94
C SER A 336 33.78 2.54 1.87
N LEU A 337 33.62 3.36 2.93
CA LEU A 337 32.65 4.46 2.95
C LEU A 337 33.34 5.84 2.82
N ASN A 338 34.62 5.88 2.44
CA ASN A 338 35.38 7.13 2.38
C ASN A 338 34.74 8.15 1.42
N GLY A 339 34.67 9.40 1.86
CA GLY A 339 33.97 10.49 1.17
C GLY A 339 32.46 10.52 1.42
N SER A 340 31.90 9.65 2.26
CA SER A 340 30.51 9.77 2.71
C SER A 340 30.33 10.94 3.69
N GLN A 341 29.17 11.60 3.62
CA GLN A 341 28.78 12.65 4.56
C GLN A 341 27.27 12.67 4.78
N VAL A 342 26.86 13.10 5.96
CA VAL A 342 25.47 13.46 6.27
C VAL A 342 25.48 14.83 6.93
N ARG A 343 24.66 15.75 6.41
CA ARG A 343 24.41 17.07 6.99
C ARG A 343 22.97 17.16 7.43
N LEU A 344 22.76 17.62 8.65
CA LEU A 344 21.46 17.90 9.25
C LEU A 344 21.33 19.41 9.42
N PHE A 345 20.20 19.97 9.00
CA PHE A 345 19.94 21.41 9.04
C PHE A 345 18.44 21.68 9.15
N GLN A 346 18.08 22.93 9.45
CA GLN A 346 16.70 23.39 9.30
C GLN A 346 16.50 23.90 7.87
N THR A 347 15.43 23.46 7.20
CA THR A 347 15.10 23.94 5.85
C THR A 347 14.68 25.41 5.85
N LEU A 348 14.83 26.10 4.72
CA LEU A 348 14.39 27.49 4.57
C LEU A 348 12.86 27.59 4.43
N PRO A 349 12.29 28.79 4.64
CA PRO A 349 10.86 29.01 4.48
C PRO A 349 10.33 28.57 3.09
N SER A 350 9.14 27.95 3.11
CA SER A 350 8.48 27.43 1.91
C SER A 350 6.98 27.73 1.94
N SER A 351 6.35 27.87 0.78
CA SER A 351 4.89 27.94 0.66
C SER A 351 4.22 26.61 0.99
N ASN A 352 4.95 25.50 0.87
CA ASN A 352 4.51 24.20 1.36
C ASN A 352 4.89 24.05 2.84
N LEU A 353 3.88 24.08 3.71
CA LEU A 353 4.07 23.99 5.16
C LEU A 353 4.75 22.69 5.61
N ASN A 354 4.63 21.60 4.84
CA ASN A 354 5.31 20.35 5.15
C ASN A 354 6.84 20.46 5.01
N TYR A 355 7.33 21.47 4.28
CA TYR A 355 8.75 21.66 3.95
C TYR A 355 9.36 22.86 4.65
N SER A 356 8.54 23.78 5.15
CA SER A 356 8.99 25.07 5.68
C SER A 356 9.57 24.90 7.08
N GLU A 357 10.84 25.24 7.26
CA GLU A 357 11.47 25.28 8.59
C GLU A 357 11.44 23.94 9.34
N THR A 358 11.51 22.82 8.60
CA THR A 358 11.54 21.46 9.13
C THR A 358 12.97 20.91 9.21
N LEU A 359 13.12 19.69 9.74
CA LEU A 359 14.38 18.97 9.72
C LEU A 359 14.73 18.52 8.29
N GLY A 360 15.78 19.11 7.75
CA GLY A 360 16.40 18.78 6.47
C GLY A 360 17.68 17.96 6.63
N LEU A 361 17.93 17.11 5.65
CA LEU A 361 19.08 16.25 5.51
C LEU A 361 19.63 16.35 4.09
N ALA A 362 20.95 16.42 3.98
CA ALA A 362 21.69 16.26 2.73
C ALA A 362 22.75 15.18 2.94
N SER A 363 22.71 14.13 2.13
CA SER A 363 23.50 12.92 2.34
C SER A 363 24.21 12.51 1.05
N LEU A 364 25.49 12.20 1.19
CA LEU A 364 26.24 11.42 0.21
C LEU A 364 26.71 10.14 0.91
N ILE A 365 26.20 8.99 0.49
CA ILE A 365 26.56 7.69 1.05
C ILE A 365 27.29 6.89 -0.03
N ARG A 366 28.48 6.41 0.31
CA ARG A 366 29.33 5.63 -0.59
C ARG A 366 29.51 4.24 -0.02
N LEU A 367 29.23 3.24 -0.83
CA LEU A 367 29.42 1.82 -0.57
C LEU A 367 30.28 1.29 -1.70
N ASN A 368 31.58 1.60 -1.62
CA ASN A 368 32.54 1.24 -2.65
C ASN A 368 33.35 0.03 -2.22
N THR A 369 33.76 -0.80 -3.17
CA THR A 369 34.55 -2.01 -2.87
C THR A 369 35.87 -2.08 -3.63
N ASN A 370 36.04 -1.23 -4.65
CA ASN A 370 37.21 -1.27 -5.49
C ASN A 370 37.41 0.10 -6.13
N ASP A 371 38.54 0.73 -5.86
CA ASP A 371 38.81 2.06 -6.39
C ASP A 371 39.34 2.01 -7.83
N ARG A 372 39.73 0.81 -8.29
CA ARG A 372 40.31 0.57 -9.63
C ARG A 372 39.54 -0.49 -10.44
N PRO A 373 38.23 -0.31 -10.68
CA PRO A 373 37.43 -1.28 -11.42
C PRO A 373 37.85 -1.44 -12.88
N GLU A 374 38.60 -0.50 -13.45
CA GLU A 374 39.04 -0.56 -14.85
C GLU A 374 40.00 -1.72 -15.12
N ASN A 375 40.71 -2.20 -14.10
CA ASN A 375 41.67 -3.30 -14.25
C ASN A 375 41.05 -4.66 -13.91
N LEU A 376 39.78 -4.68 -13.48
CA LEU A 376 39.10 -5.91 -13.08
C LEU A 376 38.79 -6.77 -14.30
N THR A 377 39.11 -8.06 -14.21
CA THR A 377 38.77 -9.05 -15.23
C THR A 377 38.27 -10.33 -14.57
N ARG A 378 37.66 -11.22 -15.36
CA ARG A 378 37.26 -12.56 -14.90
C ARG A 378 38.42 -13.43 -14.39
N ALA A 379 39.65 -13.10 -14.76
CA ALA A 379 40.86 -13.82 -14.35
C ALA A 379 41.56 -13.19 -13.13
N SER A 380 41.03 -12.08 -12.61
CA SER A 380 41.57 -11.44 -11.41
C SER A 380 41.56 -12.43 -10.23
N ALA A 381 42.71 -12.60 -9.57
CA ALA A 381 42.88 -13.56 -8.48
C ALA A 381 42.20 -13.11 -7.18
N ASP A 382 41.85 -11.83 -7.08
CA ASP A 382 41.34 -11.15 -5.88
C ASP A 382 39.86 -10.77 -5.99
N LEU A 383 39.08 -11.39 -6.88
CA LEU A 383 37.65 -11.09 -7.05
C LEU A 383 36.86 -11.17 -5.73
N ASN A 384 37.21 -12.14 -4.87
CA ASN A 384 36.55 -12.30 -3.56
C ASN A 384 37.02 -11.30 -2.50
N ALA A 385 38.09 -10.54 -2.73
CA ALA A 385 38.51 -9.49 -1.81
C ALA A 385 37.60 -8.26 -1.88
N LYS A 386 36.87 -8.10 -2.99
CA LYS A 386 36.14 -6.87 -3.34
C LYS A 386 34.81 -7.19 -4.00
N GLY A 387 33.80 -7.47 -3.19
CA GLY A 387 32.53 -7.88 -3.73
C GLY A 387 31.43 -8.04 -2.70
N ILE A 388 30.23 -8.27 -3.21
CA ILE A 388 29.07 -8.68 -2.44
C ILE A 388 28.69 -10.08 -2.91
N ARG A 389 28.37 -10.96 -1.97
CA ARG A 389 27.79 -12.27 -2.23
C ARG A 389 26.47 -12.41 -1.49
N ILE A 390 25.46 -12.90 -2.21
CA ILE A 390 24.17 -13.31 -1.67
C ILE A 390 24.01 -14.79 -1.99
N SER A 391 23.87 -15.63 -0.96
CA SER A 391 23.76 -17.08 -1.13
C SER A 391 22.52 -17.61 -0.42
N THR A 392 21.98 -18.71 -0.94
CA THR A 392 20.73 -19.32 -0.44
C THR A 392 20.88 -20.81 -0.15
N ALA A 393 21.86 -21.47 -0.77
CA ALA A 393 22.08 -22.90 -0.57
C ALA A 393 22.79 -23.16 0.76
N ALA A 394 22.19 -24.02 1.58
CA ALA A 394 22.89 -24.62 2.72
C ALA A 394 24.09 -25.46 2.24
N ARG A 395 25.11 -25.60 3.09
CA ARG A 395 26.31 -26.41 2.79
C ARG A 395 25.97 -27.87 2.51
N ASP A 396 25.00 -28.39 3.25
CA ASP A 396 24.43 -29.73 3.16
C ASP A 396 23.03 -29.73 3.80
N ASN A 397 22.32 -30.87 3.71
CA ASN A 397 20.95 -31.01 4.23
C ASN A 397 20.83 -30.78 5.74
N ASN A 398 21.92 -30.87 6.51
CA ASN A 398 21.93 -30.70 7.96
C ASN A 398 22.36 -29.28 8.37
N SER A 399 22.83 -28.48 7.43
CA SER A 399 23.42 -27.16 7.66
C SER A 399 22.41 -26.01 7.61
N ASP A 400 21.15 -26.29 7.30
CA ASP A 400 20.07 -25.29 7.29
C ASP A 400 19.50 -24.99 8.70
N GLY A 401 20.14 -25.47 9.77
CA GLY A 401 19.71 -25.19 11.15
C GLY A 401 18.46 -25.95 11.60
N ALA A 402 18.31 -26.11 12.92
CA ALA A 402 17.31 -27.03 13.51
C ALA A 402 15.91 -26.42 13.71
N GLY A 403 15.65 -25.18 13.30
CA GLY A 403 14.34 -24.56 13.45
C GLY A 403 14.07 -23.42 12.47
N PRO A 404 12.86 -22.82 12.51
CA PRO A 404 12.41 -21.87 11.50
C PRO A 404 13.36 -20.68 11.38
N THR A 405 13.76 -20.07 12.48
CA THR A 405 14.78 -19.02 12.48
C THR A 405 15.60 -19.02 13.77
N PRO A 406 16.95 -19.04 13.69
CA PRO A 406 17.85 -18.86 14.83
C PRO A 406 17.58 -17.58 15.62
N ALA A 407 16.99 -16.57 14.96
CA ALA A 407 16.64 -15.30 15.58
C ALA A 407 15.62 -15.42 16.72
N LEU A 408 14.85 -16.51 16.82
CA LEU A 408 13.75 -16.63 17.80
C LEU A 408 13.87 -17.81 18.77
N ASN A 409 14.59 -18.89 18.41
CA ASN A 409 14.38 -20.20 19.06
C ASN A 409 15.65 -20.87 19.64
N ASN A 410 16.70 -20.11 19.94
CA ASN A 410 17.98 -20.62 20.45
C ASN A 410 18.64 -21.70 19.56
N SER A 411 18.26 -21.80 18.27
CA SER A 411 18.91 -22.71 17.34
C SER A 411 20.22 -22.13 16.80
N VAL A 412 21.07 -22.99 16.23
CA VAL A 412 22.35 -22.59 15.62
C VAL A 412 22.11 -21.89 14.28
N ALA A 413 22.96 -20.92 13.95
CA ALA A 413 22.89 -20.26 12.65
C ALA A 413 23.19 -21.25 11.50
N PRO A 414 22.58 -21.06 10.33
CA PRO A 414 22.83 -21.88 9.14
C PRO A 414 24.29 -21.77 8.64
N LEU A 415 24.77 -22.83 8.00
CA LEU A 415 26.02 -22.84 7.23
C LEU A 415 25.69 -22.93 5.75
N PHE A 416 26.20 -21.98 4.98
CA PHE A 416 25.95 -21.89 3.54
C PHE A 416 27.01 -22.65 2.76
N ASN A 417 26.63 -23.13 1.58
CA ASN A 417 27.59 -23.66 0.62
C ASN A 417 28.68 -22.59 0.37
N PRO A 418 29.98 -22.92 0.31
CA PRO A 418 31.02 -21.90 0.22
C PRO A 418 31.14 -21.21 -1.15
N VAL A 419 30.48 -21.75 -2.19
CA VAL A 419 30.66 -21.32 -3.58
C VAL A 419 29.36 -20.82 -4.23
N GLU A 420 28.20 -21.32 -3.81
CA GLU A 420 26.91 -20.95 -4.40
C GLU A 420 26.59 -19.47 -4.21
N GLY A 421 25.89 -18.87 -5.16
CA GLY A 421 25.21 -17.60 -4.94
C GLY A 421 25.36 -16.61 -6.08
N LEU A 422 24.77 -15.44 -5.86
CA LEU A 422 24.93 -14.24 -6.66
C LEU A 422 26.13 -13.46 -6.14
N TYR A 423 27.12 -13.27 -6.99
CA TYR A 423 28.28 -12.44 -6.76
C TYR A 423 28.14 -11.14 -7.55
N LEU A 424 28.33 -10.02 -6.86
CA LEU A 424 28.51 -8.70 -7.43
C LEU A 424 29.96 -8.34 -7.14
N TYR A 425 30.84 -8.46 -8.13
CA TYR A 425 32.24 -8.06 -7.97
C TYR A 425 32.40 -6.57 -8.19
N SER A 426 33.26 -5.94 -7.39
CA SER A 426 33.56 -4.50 -7.48
C SER A 426 32.31 -3.58 -7.50
N PRO A 427 31.26 -3.81 -6.68
CA PRO A 427 30.17 -2.87 -6.57
C PRO A 427 30.66 -1.54 -5.96
N ASN A 428 30.40 -0.46 -6.67
CA ASN A 428 30.65 0.91 -6.24
C ASN A 428 29.32 1.68 -6.34
N ILE A 429 28.67 1.85 -5.19
CA ILE A 429 27.35 2.45 -5.07
C ILE A 429 27.51 3.79 -4.35
N ASN A 430 27.29 4.88 -5.07
CA ASN A 430 27.47 6.24 -4.59
C ASN A 430 26.10 6.95 -4.66
N LEU A 431 25.44 7.11 -3.52
CA LEU A 431 24.08 7.61 -3.41
C LEU A 431 24.06 9.03 -2.87
N VAL A 432 23.53 9.96 -3.67
CA VAL A 432 23.19 11.32 -3.27
C VAL A 432 21.72 11.34 -2.87
N LEU A 433 21.46 11.51 -1.57
CA LEU A 433 20.11 11.61 -1.00
C LEU A 433 19.89 13.05 -0.55
N GLY A 434 19.28 13.82 -1.45
CA GLY A 434 19.12 15.26 -1.27
C GLY A 434 20.43 16.04 -1.28
N ASN A 435 20.31 17.35 -1.32
CA ASN A 435 21.41 18.31 -1.20
C ASN A 435 20.90 19.60 -0.54
N MET A 436 21.77 20.60 -0.37
CA MET A 436 21.37 21.86 0.27
C MET A 436 20.31 22.65 -0.52
N TYR A 437 20.16 22.42 -1.83
CA TYR A 437 19.16 23.07 -2.70
C TYR A 437 17.88 22.25 -2.85
N GLN A 438 17.95 20.94 -2.56
CA GLN A 438 16.86 19.97 -2.60
C GLN A 438 16.98 19.03 -1.39
N PRO A 439 16.51 19.45 -0.21
CA PRO A 439 16.68 18.66 1.01
C PRO A 439 15.87 17.36 0.96
N PHE A 440 16.41 16.32 1.60
CA PHE A 440 15.60 15.24 2.16
C PHE A 440 14.99 15.73 3.47
N ILE A 441 13.70 15.57 3.68
CA ILE A 441 13.01 16.03 4.88
C ILE A 441 12.38 14.87 5.63
N VAL A 442 12.34 15.03 6.96
CA VAL A 442 11.50 14.23 7.83
C VAL A 442 10.41 15.16 8.35
N GLY A 443 9.16 14.86 7.99
CA GLY A 443 8.02 15.71 8.33
C GLY A 443 6.81 14.89 8.79
N SER A 444 5.71 15.61 9.01
CA SER A 444 4.41 15.02 9.33
C SER A 444 3.32 15.60 8.44
N GLU A 445 2.41 14.76 7.96
CA GLU A 445 1.18 15.19 7.30
C GLU A 445 0.00 14.50 7.97
N GLY A 446 -0.76 15.28 8.74
CA GLY A 446 -1.69 14.72 9.72
C GLY A 446 -0.92 13.92 10.78
N ASN A 447 -1.35 12.68 11.02
CA ASN A 447 -0.69 11.77 11.97
C ASN A 447 0.47 10.97 11.34
N ASN A 448 0.68 11.07 10.02
CA ASN A 448 1.64 10.23 9.32
C ASN A 448 3.03 10.86 9.29
N ILE A 449 4.07 10.03 9.44
CA ILE A 449 5.46 10.43 9.21
C ILE A 449 5.71 10.41 7.70
N ILE A 450 6.40 11.44 7.21
CA ILE A 450 6.86 11.54 5.82
C ILE A 450 8.37 11.55 5.79
N LEU A 451 8.91 10.75 4.88
CA LEU A 451 10.30 10.79 4.43
C LEU A 451 10.28 11.23 2.97
N GLU A 452 10.84 12.40 2.66
CA GLU A 452 10.68 12.97 1.32
C GLU A 452 11.96 13.65 0.82
N VAL A 453 12.45 13.25 -0.35
CA VAL A 453 13.35 14.11 -1.14
C VAL A 453 12.45 15.14 -1.81
N THR A 454 12.55 16.40 -1.37
CA THR A 454 11.66 17.47 -1.82
C THR A 454 11.67 17.66 -3.33
N ARG A 455 10.54 18.10 -3.89
CA ARG A 455 10.44 18.40 -5.32
C ARG A 455 11.35 19.57 -5.69
N ILE A 456 12.07 19.44 -6.80
CA ILE A 456 12.84 20.55 -7.37
C ILE A 456 11.87 21.66 -7.84
N PRO A 457 11.98 22.89 -7.31
CA PRO A 457 11.15 24.01 -7.75
C PRO A 457 11.55 24.47 -9.15
N ASP A 458 10.58 25.00 -9.91
CA ASP A 458 10.82 25.63 -11.21
C ASP A 458 11.39 27.05 -11.03
N ILE A 459 12.61 27.10 -10.49
CA ILE A 459 13.39 28.30 -10.22
C ILE A 459 14.77 28.06 -10.81
N LYS A 460 15.17 28.84 -11.82
CA LYS A 460 16.42 28.65 -12.57
C LYS A 460 17.63 28.54 -11.67
N GLU A 461 17.74 29.46 -10.71
CA GLU A 461 18.84 29.55 -9.77
C GLU A 461 18.96 28.32 -8.84
N ILE A 462 17.89 27.53 -8.68
CA ILE A 462 17.90 26.29 -7.89
C ILE A 462 18.18 25.09 -8.79
N TYR A 463 17.41 24.90 -9.87
CA TYR A 463 17.58 23.70 -10.69
C TYR A 463 18.95 23.68 -11.39
N THR A 464 19.55 24.84 -11.68
CA THR A 464 20.92 24.92 -12.25
C THR A 464 21.99 24.42 -11.28
N GLN A 465 21.76 24.50 -9.97
CA GLN A 465 22.66 23.92 -8.97
C GLN A 465 22.55 22.40 -8.91
N ILE A 466 21.40 21.85 -9.31
CA ILE A 466 21.08 20.44 -9.17
C ILE A 466 21.38 19.67 -10.45
N TYR A 467 20.84 20.11 -11.58
CA TYR A 467 20.99 19.44 -12.88
C TYR A 467 22.43 19.50 -13.38
N GLN A 468 22.84 18.44 -14.08
CA GLN A 468 24.18 18.27 -14.61
C GLN A 468 24.21 18.53 -16.12
N ASN A 469 25.32 19.12 -16.59
CA ASN A 469 25.70 19.11 -17.99
C ASN A 469 26.43 17.80 -18.32
N TYR A 470 25.89 17.01 -19.26
CA TYR A 470 26.48 15.75 -19.72
C TYR A 470 27.40 15.92 -20.94
N GLY A 471 27.49 17.13 -21.50
CA GLY A 471 28.23 17.40 -22.75
C GLY A 471 27.46 16.96 -24.00
N GLY A 472 28.05 17.16 -25.19
CA GLY A 472 27.46 16.70 -26.45
C GLY A 472 26.10 17.29 -26.82
N GLY A 473 25.75 18.48 -26.29
CA GLY A 473 24.43 19.12 -26.45
C GLY A 473 23.40 18.72 -25.38
N LEU A 474 23.76 17.83 -24.44
CA LEU A 474 22.90 17.40 -23.34
C LEU A 474 23.17 18.24 -22.07
N GLY A 475 22.73 19.51 -22.11
CA GLY A 475 22.85 20.47 -21.01
C GLY A 475 23.57 21.77 -21.39
N SER A 476 23.45 22.80 -20.55
CA SER A 476 24.17 24.08 -20.71
C SER A 476 25.34 24.19 -19.73
N SER A 477 26.30 25.08 -20.02
CA SER A 477 27.39 25.39 -19.08
C SER A 477 26.92 26.06 -17.80
N GLU A 478 25.65 26.50 -17.72
CA GLU A 478 25.04 27.04 -16.51
C GLU A 478 24.66 25.94 -15.49
N LEU A 479 24.56 24.68 -15.93
CA LEU A 479 24.25 23.54 -15.07
C LEU A 479 25.49 23.11 -14.28
N GLN A 480 25.43 23.21 -12.96
CA GLN A 480 26.55 23.01 -12.02
C GLN A 480 26.51 21.65 -11.30
N GLY A 481 25.44 20.88 -11.50
CA GLY A 481 25.33 19.52 -10.96
C GLY A 481 26.40 18.59 -11.50
N SER A 482 26.72 17.55 -10.74
CA SER A 482 27.71 16.54 -11.12
C SER A 482 27.39 15.16 -10.56
N THR A 483 27.85 14.13 -11.27
CA THR A 483 27.71 12.73 -10.89
C THR A 483 28.82 12.34 -9.91
N CYS A 484 28.44 11.69 -8.82
CA CYS A 484 29.35 11.04 -7.89
C CYS A 484 29.61 9.61 -8.33
N ASN A 485 30.77 9.33 -8.91
CA ASN A 485 31.19 7.96 -9.23
C ASN A 485 32.48 7.60 -8.44
N VAL A 486 33.04 6.42 -8.70
CA VAL A 486 34.24 5.93 -8.01
C VAL A 486 35.48 6.80 -8.28
N TYR A 487 35.61 7.40 -9.46
CA TYR A 487 36.78 8.22 -9.82
C TYR A 487 36.65 9.68 -9.41
N GLN A 488 35.44 10.21 -9.35
CA GLN A 488 35.21 11.61 -9.03
C GLN A 488 33.81 11.83 -8.46
N CYS A 489 33.76 12.62 -7.39
CA CYS A 489 32.54 13.03 -6.74
C CYS A 489 32.58 14.53 -6.45
N GLY A 490 31.99 15.38 -7.30
CA GLY A 490 32.06 16.84 -7.14
C GLY A 490 33.47 17.44 -7.31
N THR A 491 33.68 18.64 -6.76
CA THR A 491 34.92 19.42 -6.92
C THR A 491 36.02 18.93 -5.98
N PRO A 492 37.21 18.54 -6.48
CA PRO A 492 38.32 18.08 -5.65
C PRO A 492 38.72 19.08 -4.55
N ILE A 493 39.10 18.55 -3.39
CA ILE A 493 39.40 19.31 -2.17
C ILE A 493 40.86 19.09 -1.74
N LYS A 494 41.48 20.12 -1.18
CA LYS A 494 42.83 20.08 -0.59
C LYS A 494 42.76 19.62 0.87
N ASN A 495 43.80 18.96 1.37
CA ASN A 495 43.86 18.62 2.79
C ASN A 495 44.09 19.89 3.63
N HIS A 496 45.03 20.70 3.18
CA HIS A 496 45.36 22.00 3.74
C HIS A 496 45.27 23.09 2.68
N SER A 497 44.96 24.31 3.10
CA SER A 497 44.87 25.47 2.20
C SER A 497 46.17 25.73 1.43
N THR A 498 47.31 25.30 1.99
CA THR A 498 48.65 25.41 1.41
C THR A 498 49.01 24.31 0.41
N ASP A 499 48.21 23.25 0.27
CA ASP A 499 48.52 22.17 -0.67
C ASP A 499 48.54 22.71 -2.11
N LEU A 500 49.52 22.30 -2.90
CA LEU A 500 49.65 22.74 -4.29
C LEU A 500 48.55 22.17 -5.19
N SER A 501 48.03 20.99 -4.85
CA SER A 501 46.98 20.27 -5.59
C SER A 501 45.89 19.75 -4.64
N ALA A 502 44.69 19.55 -5.17
CA ALA A 502 43.65 18.82 -4.47
C ALA A 502 43.99 17.33 -4.40
N ASN A 503 43.98 16.77 -3.19
CA ASN A 503 44.35 15.38 -2.93
C ASN A 503 43.13 14.49 -2.72
N TYR A 504 41.97 15.08 -2.44
CA TYR A 504 40.73 14.37 -2.14
C TYR A 504 39.61 14.69 -3.14
N GLN A 505 38.73 13.73 -3.35
CA GLN A 505 37.48 13.93 -4.08
C GLN A 505 36.60 14.92 -3.32
N GLY A 506 35.72 15.59 -4.07
CA GLY A 506 34.73 16.47 -3.50
C GLY A 506 33.57 15.73 -2.84
N ARG A 507 32.55 16.53 -2.53
CA ARG A 507 31.28 16.07 -1.93
C ARG A 507 30.08 16.92 -2.35
N SER A 508 30.23 17.67 -3.43
CA SER A 508 29.22 18.58 -3.99
C SER A 508 28.41 17.96 -5.13
N ALA A 509 28.53 16.64 -5.32
CA ALA A 509 27.78 15.93 -6.34
C ALA A 509 26.27 15.94 -6.03
N THR A 510 25.47 15.97 -7.10
CA THR A 510 24.00 16.05 -7.03
C THR A 510 23.35 14.80 -7.62
N HIS A 511 24.10 14.00 -8.38
CA HIS A 511 23.63 12.78 -8.99
C HIS A 511 24.42 11.58 -8.46
N SER A 512 23.70 10.47 -8.30
CA SER A 512 24.24 9.19 -7.85
C SER A 512 24.85 8.40 -9.01
N SER A 513 25.72 7.45 -8.68
CA SER A 513 26.28 6.46 -9.61
C SER A 513 26.24 5.07 -8.98
N ILE A 514 25.93 4.07 -9.80
CA ILE A 514 26.03 2.66 -9.43
C ILE A 514 26.85 1.97 -10.53
N SER A 515 27.96 1.37 -10.14
CA SER A 515 28.74 0.51 -11.02
C SER A 515 29.04 -0.83 -10.37
N ILE A 516 29.07 -1.88 -11.18
CA ILE A 516 29.39 -3.24 -10.75
C ILE A 516 30.31 -3.85 -11.80
N GLY A 517 31.46 -4.34 -11.36
CA GLY A 517 32.39 -5.09 -12.19
C GLY A 517 33.38 -4.24 -12.97
N SER A 518 33.78 -4.74 -14.14
CA SER A 518 34.72 -4.13 -15.07
C SER A 518 34.12 -2.85 -15.68
N VAL A 519 34.39 -1.70 -15.08
CA VAL A 519 33.94 -0.40 -15.58
C VAL A 519 35.12 0.53 -15.80
N GLU A 520 35.01 1.41 -16.78
CA GLU A 520 36.03 2.41 -17.08
C GLU A 520 35.41 3.80 -17.19
N ARG A 521 36.21 4.83 -16.91
CA ARG A 521 35.82 6.22 -17.14
C ARG A 521 35.95 6.56 -18.63
N LEU A 522 34.92 7.16 -19.20
CA LEU A 522 34.93 7.67 -20.56
C LEU A 522 35.91 8.87 -20.66
N PRO A 523 36.91 8.83 -21.58
CA PRO A 523 37.88 9.90 -21.72
C PRO A 523 37.24 11.27 -21.94
N GLY A 524 37.75 12.29 -21.25
CA GLY A 524 37.26 13.66 -21.37
C GLY A 524 35.91 13.95 -20.69
N THR A 525 35.31 12.97 -19.99
CA THR A 525 34.03 13.14 -19.28
C THR A 525 34.14 12.69 -17.82
N ASN A 526 33.08 12.91 -17.04
CA ASN A 526 32.91 12.27 -15.71
C ASN A 526 31.88 11.13 -15.74
N LEU A 527 31.79 10.41 -16.85
CA LEU A 527 30.85 9.31 -17.02
C LEU A 527 31.59 7.97 -17.08
N LEU A 528 30.96 6.95 -16.53
CA LEU A 528 31.39 5.56 -16.55
C LEU A 528 30.77 4.82 -17.74
N ARG A 529 31.50 3.81 -18.21
CA ARG A 529 31.00 2.81 -19.15
C ARG A 529 31.38 1.42 -18.67
N ALA A 530 30.43 0.49 -18.76
CA ALA A 530 30.71 -0.92 -18.57
C ALA A 530 31.59 -1.45 -19.71
N LYS A 531 32.67 -2.16 -19.37
CA LYS A 531 33.52 -2.80 -20.38
C LYS A 531 32.72 -3.89 -21.11
N GLN A 532 32.96 -3.97 -22.42
CA GLN A 532 32.26 -4.90 -23.32
C GLN A 532 33.18 -6.01 -23.83
N ASP A 533 34.44 -6.04 -23.39
CA ASP A 533 35.40 -7.05 -23.83
C ASP A 533 35.10 -8.42 -23.23
N THR A 534 35.67 -9.45 -23.85
CA THR A 534 35.48 -10.85 -23.45
C THR A 534 36.07 -11.20 -22.09
N ASN A 535 36.84 -10.32 -21.45
CA ASN A 535 37.40 -10.53 -20.11
C ASN A 535 36.60 -9.83 -19.01
N SER A 536 35.58 -9.05 -19.36
CA SER A 536 34.73 -8.33 -18.41
C SER A 536 34.05 -9.27 -17.42
N THR A 537 33.90 -8.80 -16.17
CA THR A 537 33.24 -9.50 -15.06
C THR A 537 32.46 -8.54 -14.19
N GLY A 538 31.53 -9.01 -13.38
CA GLY A 538 30.75 -8.18 -12.46
C GLY A 538 29.70 -9.01 -11.75
N ILE A 539 28.55 -9.20 -12.40
CA ILE A 539 27.41 -9.96 -11.89
C ILE A 539 27.59 -11.42 -12.31
N VAL A 540 27.83 -12.31 -11.34
CA VAL A 540 28.11 -13.73 -11.59
C VAL A 540 27.25 -14.61 -10.70
N PHE A 541 26.51 -15.54 -11.31
CA PHE A 541 25.86 -16.63 -10.58
C PHE A 541 26.79 -17.83 -10.52
N LYS A 542 26.94 -18.45 -9.35
CA LYS A 542 27.67 -19.70 -9.19
C LYS A 542 26.77 -20.79 -8.63
N SER A 543 26.83 -21.97 -9.21
CA SER A 543 26.18 -23.17 -8.66
C SER A 543 26.92 -23.68 -7.41
N PRO A 544 26.31 -24.59 -6.62
CA PRO A 544 27.00 -25.29 -5.53
C PRO A 544 28.27 -26.06 -5.95
N THR A 545 28.38 -26.41 -7.23
CA THR A 545 29.54 -27.11 -7.82
C THR A 545 30.59 -26.14 -8.40
N GLY A 546 30.35 -24.84 -8.33
CA GLY A 546 31.26 -23.80 -8.84
C GLY A 546 31.12 -23.46 -10.32
N ASN A 547 30.13 -24.01 -11.01
CA ASN A 547 29.84 -23.59 -12.39
C ASN A 547 29.34 -22.15 -12.37
N SER A 548 29.98 -21.27 -13.14
CA SER A 548 29.69 -19.84 -13.15
C SER A 548 29.00 -19.39 -14.43
N VAL A 549 27.95 -18.59 -14.30
CA VAL A 549 27.36 -17.80 -15.38
C VAL A 549 27.65 -16.33 -15.10
N ASN A 550 28.45 -15.70 -15.97
CA ASN A 550 28.81 -14.29 -15.87
C ASN A 550 27.89 -13.45 -16.77
N LEU A 551 27.15 -12.53 -16.17
CA LEU A 551 26.24 -11.62 -16.86
C LEU A 551 26.91 -10.30 -17.27
N GLY A 552 28.18 -10.11 -16.94
CA GLY A 552 28.97 -8.94 -17.28
C GLY A 552 28.96 -7.85 -16.20
N SER A 553 29.26 -6.63 -16.62
CA SER A 553 29.38 -5.44 -15.78
C SER A 553 28.28 -4.43 -16.06
N VAL A 554 28.03 -3.53 -15.10
CA VAL A 554 27.00 -2.50 -15.16
C VAL A 554 27.61 -1.15 -14.78
N ALA A 555 27.23 -0.10 -15.49
CA ALA A 555 27.50 1.29 -15.12
C ALA A 555 26.22 2.12 -15.31
N ILE A 556 25.78 2.77 -14.24
CA ILE A 556 24.61 3.65 -14.20
C ILE A 556 25.07 4.95 -13.59
N ASP A 557 25.16 6.00 -14.40
CA ASP A 557 25.54 7.34 -13.97
C ASP A 557 24.37 8.31 -14.11
N GLY A 558 24.41 9.39 -13.34
CA GLY A 558 23.41 10.45 -13.46
C GLY A 558 22.07 10.12 -12.81
N VAL A 559 22.03 9.24 -11.79
CA VAL A 559 20.77 8.94 -11.09
C VAL A 559 20.40 10.10 -10.18
N LEU A 560 19.34 10.83 -10.54
CA LEU A 560 18.78 11.94 -9.78
C LEU A 560 17.37 11.60 -9.28
N ILE A 561 17.14 11.84 -7.99
CA ILE A 561 15.80 11.81 -7.42
C ILE A 561 15.17 13.19 -7.60
N GLN A 562 14.30 13.34 -8.59
CA GLN A 562 13.59 14.62 -8.80
C GLN A 562 12.57 14.90 -7.67
N HIS A 563 11.90 13.84 -7.23
CA HIS A 563 10.95 13.85 -6.12
C HIS A 563 10.74 12.40 -5.66
N LEU A 564 10.84 12.14 -4.37
CA LEU A 564 10.50 10.85 -3.76
C LEU A 564 9.80 11.14 -2.45
N LYS A 565 8.59 10.62 -2.27
CA LYS A 565 7.83 10.74 -1.02
C LYS A 565 7.41 9.37 -0.54
N ILE A 566 7.81 9.03 0.68
CA ILE A 566 7.39 7.84 1.41
C ILE A 566 6.59 8.33 2.61
N GLN A 567 5.38 7.81 2.79
CA GLN A 567 4.48 8.20 3.86
C GLN A 567 3.97 6.96 4.58
N THR A 568 3.90 7.02 5.92
CA THR A 568 3.25 5.97 6.70
C THR A 568 1.74 5.98 6.46
N THR A 569 1.09 4.82 6.42
CA THR A 569 -0.37 4.73 6.42
C THR A 569 -0.85 4.36 7.83
N GLY A 570 -1.33 5.35 8.59
CA GLY A 570 -2.08 5.09 9.83
C GLY A 570 -1.24 4.94 11.10
N LEU A 571 -0.50 6.00 11.46
CA LEU A 571 -0.09 6.21 12.85
C LEU A 571 -1.25 6.77 13.69
#